data_AF-A0A937WH89-F1
#
_entry.id   AF-A0A937WH89-F1
#
_cell.length_a   1.000
_cell.length_b   1.000
_cell.length_c   1.000
_cell.angle_alpha   90.00
_cell.angle_beta   90.00
_cell.angle_gamma   90.00
#
_symmetry.space_group_name_H-M   'P 1'
#
loop_
_entity.id
_entity.type
_entity.pdbx_description
1 polymer ?
#
loop_
_entity_poly.entity_id
_entity_poly.type
_entity_poly.pdbx_seq_one_letter_code
_entity_poly.pdbx_strand_id
1 'polypeptide(L)'
;MKRETYGKLVATGAGDSPVYNDATSVNIGKDPWYKLYYNGSLDDVALFNVALSEDDIKSIVSDGLEEVLGLAVSGVGKLATTWSQIKR
;
A
#
# COMPACT_ATOMS: atom_id res chain seq x y z
N MET A 1 13.76 6.63 -10.53
CA MET A 1 12.72 5.82 -9.84
C MET A 1 13.08 4.36 -10.02
N LYS A 2 13.25 3.61 -8.93
CA LYS A 2 13.49 2.15 -9.00
C LYS A 2 12.13 1.46 -9.09
N ARG A 3 11.96 0.54 -10.04
CA ARG A 3 10.77 -0.30 -10.14
C ARG A 3 11.18 -1.74 -9.85
N GLU A 4 10.52 -2.36 -8.89
CA GLU A 4 10.75 -3.76 -8.53
C GLU A 4 9.47 -4.58 -8.76
N THR A 5 9.61 -5.87 -9.01
CA THR A 5 8.51 -6.82 -9.17
C THR A 5 8.94 -8.12 -8.51
N TYR A 6 8.20 -8.55 -7.48
CA TYR A 6 8.55 -9.72 -6.65
C TYR A 6 9.97 -9.65 -6.02
N GLY A 7 10.37 -8.48 -5.50
CA GLY A 7 11.67 -8.31 -4.82
C GLY A 7 12.89 -8.38 -5.73
N LYS A 8 12.70 -8.31 -7.06
CA LYS A 8 13.79 -8.20 -8.04
C LYS A 8 13.75 -6.82 -8.66
N LEU A 9 14.90 -6.15 -8.70
CA LEU A 9 15.05 -4.89 -9.42
C LEU A 9 14.79 -5.10 -10.91
N VAL A 10 13.73 -4.46 -11.43
CA VAL A 10 13.29 -4.60 -12.83
C VAL A 10 13.84 -3.47 -13.71
N ALA A 11 14.13 -2.31 -13.14
CA ALA A 11 14.79 -1.22 -13.84
C ALA A 11 15.47 -0.22 -12.90
N THR A 12 16.65 0.27 -13.30
CA THR A 12 17.31 1.47 -12.77
C THR A 12 17.42 2.49 -13.89
N GLY A 13 16.72 3.61 -13.77
CA GLY A 13 16.93 4.79 -14.61
C GLY A 13 17.30 5.99 -13.73
N ALA A 14 18.34 6.74 -14.13
CA ALA A 14 18.61 8.07 -13.61
C ALA A 14 17.39 8.94 -13.98
N GLY A 15 16.54 9.19 -12.98
CA GLY A 15 15.31 9.96 -13.17
C GLY A 15 15.61 11.45 -13.14
N ASP A 16 16.21 11.98 -14.21
CA ASP A 16 16.42 13.43 -14.37
C ASP A 16 15.21 14.11 -15.04
N SER A 17 14.17 13.35 -15.40
CA SER A 17 12.89 13.95 -15.79
C SER A 17 12.19 14.49 -14.54
N PRO A 18 11.77 15.78 -14.52
CA PRO A 18 11.03 16.31 -13.39
C PRO A 18 9.79 15.45 -13.15
N VAL A 19 9.53 15.12 -11.88
CA VAL A 19 8.26 14.53 -11.49
C VAL A 19 7.18 15.52 -11.92
N TYR A 20 6.32 15.10 -12.85
CA TYR A 20 5.20 15.93 -13.31
C TYR A 20 4.33 16.28 -12.10
N ASN A 21 4.43 17.51 -11.61
CA ASN A 21 3.62 18.02 -10.52
C ASN A 21 2.40 18.74 -11.12
N ASP A 22 1.47 18.00 -11.71
CA ASP A 22 0.16 18.59 -11.94
C ASP A 22 -0.55 18.77 -10.59
N ALA A 23 -1.37 19.82 -10.44
CA ALA A 23 -2.08 20.10 -9.20
C ALA A 23 -3.23 19.12 -8.94
N THR A 24 -3.21 17.93 -9.56
CA THR A 24 -4.28 16.95 -9.46
C THR A 24 -3.98 15.95 -8.34
N SER A 25 -5.05 15.45 -7.72
CA SER A 25 -4.92 14.44 -6.68
C SER A 25 -4.33 13.15 -7.24
N VAL A 26 -3.50 12.47 -6.45
CA VAL A 26 -3.09 11.08 -6.75
C VAL A 26 -4.35 10.21 -6.86
N ASN A 27 -4.53 9.57 -8.01
CA ASN A 27 -5.68 8.69 -8.26
C ASN A 27 -5.25 7.23 -8.01
N ILE A 28 -5.97 6.51 -7.14
CA ILE A 28 -5.82 5.06 -6.92
C ILE A 28 -7.06 4.38 -7.48
N GLY A 29 -6.89 3.37 -8.33
CA GLY A 29 -8.02 2.62 -8.92
C GLY A 29 -8.87 3.40 -9.94
N LYS A 30 -8.37 4.53 -10.46
CA LYS A 30 -9.08 5.37 -11.42
C LYS A 30 -8.07 6.00 -12.40
N ASP A 31 -8.45 6.08 -13.67
CA ASP A 31 -7.70 6.85 -14.66
C ASP A 31 -7.85 8.38 -14.42
N PRO A 32 -6.76 9.18 -14.52
CA PRO A 32 -6.85 10.62 -14.28
C PRO A 32 -7.61 11.41 -15.36
N TRP A 33 -7.58 10.96 -16.62
CA TRP A 33 -8.10 11.70 -17.79
C TRP A 33 -9.47 11.19 -18.27
N TYR A 34 -9.73 9.91 -18.09
CA TYR A 34 -10.92 9.20 -18.49
C TYR A 34 -11.68 8.74 -17.24
N LYS A 35 -13.01 8.67 -17.33
CA LYS A 35 -13.88 8.20 -16.22
C LYS A 35 -13.87 6.67 -16.09
N LEU A 36 -12.69 6.07 -16.19
CA LEU A 36 -12.47 4.65 -16.10
C LEU A 36 -12.03 4.29 -14.69
N TYR A 37 -12.61 3.22 -14.16
CA TYR A 37 -12.35 2.72 -12.81
C TYR A 37 -11.86 1.28 -12.89
N TYR A 38 -10.91 0.95 -12.02
CA TYR A 38 -10.52 -0.43 -11.81
C TYR A 38 -11.71 -1.22 -11.27
N ASN A 39 -12.05 -2.31 -11.95
CA ASN A 39 -13.12 -3.21 -11.53
C ASN A 39 -12.52 -4.44 -10.84
N GLY A 40 -12.23 -4.28 -9.55
CA GLY A 40 -11.65 -5.30 -8.68
C GLY A 40 -11.40 -4.74 -7.28
N SER A 41 -10.92 -5.58 -6.37
CA SER A 41 -10.51 -5.16 -5.02
C SER A 41 -9.04 -4.73 -5.03
N LEU A 42 -8.78 -3.54 -4.49
CA LEU A 42 -7.44 -3.09 -4.13
C LEU A 42 -7.30 -3.20 -2.61
N ASP A 43 -6.17 -3.75 -2.17
CA ASP A 43 -5.81 -3.90 -0.76
C ASP A 43 -4.32 -3.55 -0.58
N ASP A 44 -3.88 -3.32 0.66
CA ASP A 44 -2.49 -3.07 1.05
C ASP A 44 -1.77 -1.93 0.29
N VAL A 45 -2.46 -0.79 0.09
CA VAL A 45 -1.87 0.38 -0.60
C VAL A 45 -1.18 1.33 0.38
N ALA A 46 0.15 1.47 0.27
CA ALA A 46 0.96 2.39 1.07
C ALA A 46 1.78 3.38 0.24
N LEU A 47 2.06 4.56 0.83
CA LEU A 47 2.97 5.57 0.29
C LEU A 47 4.08 5.87 1.31
N PHE A 48 5.33 5.76 0.87
CA PHE A 48 6.51 5.98 1.70
C PHE A 48 7.24 7.25 1.25
N ASN A 49 7.57 8.13 2.20
CA ASN A 49 8.43 9.29 1.98
C ASN A 49 9.93 8.97 2.19
N VAL A 50 10.24 7.71 2.49
CA VAL A 50 11.58 7.18 2.71
C VAL A 50 11.92 6.13 1.65
N ALA A 51 13.21 5.96 1.37
CA ALA A 51 13.68 4.88 0.52
C ALA A 51 13.64 3.57 1.30
N LEU A 52 12.85 2.60 0.82
CA LEU A 52 12.82 1.24 1.36
C LEU A 52 14.05 0.46 0.91
N SER A 53 14.58 -0.39 1.80
CA SER A 53 15.59 -1.38 1.45
C SER A 53 14.96 -2.58 0.74
N GLU A 54 15.80 -3.42 0.12
CA GLU A 54 15.33 -4.66 -0.52
C GLU A 54 14.70 -5.61 0.51
N ASP A 55 15.22 -5.64 1.74
CA ASP A 55 14.68 -6.48 2.81
C ASP A 55 13.33 -5.96 3.31
N ASP A 56 13.16 -4.63 3.39
CA ASP A 56 11.86 -4.02 3.72
C ASP A 56 10.80 -4.39 2.67
N ILE A 57 11.15 -4.30 1.38
CA ILE A 57 10.25 -4.67 0.29
C ILE A 57 9.88 -6.15 0.37
N LYS A 58 10.85 -7.02 0.67
CA LYS A 58 10.60 -8.46 0.82
C LYS A 58 9.64 -8.74 1.97
N SER A 59 9.85 -8.13 3.14
CA SER A 59 8.98 -8.31 4.30
C SER A 59 7.56 -7.80 4.01
N ILE A 60 7.40 -6.64 3.37
CA ILE A 60 6.07 -6.12 3.01
C ILE A 60 5.34 -7.07 2.04
N VAL A 61 6.06 -7.65 1.08
CA VAL A 61 5.45 -8.57 0.10
C VAL A 61 5.13 -9.93 0.72
N SER A 62 5.93 -10.44 1.65
CA SER A 62 5.70 -11.76 2.27
C SER A 62 4.67 -11.72 3.39
N ASP A 63 4.72 -10.67 4.21
CA ASP A 63 4.01 -10.61 5.48
C ASP A 63 2.77 -9.69 5.39
N GLY A 64 2.66 -8.89 4.33
CA GLY A 64 1.59 -7.92 4.14
C GLY A 64 1.83 -6.62 4.90
N LEU A 65 1.11 -5.56 4.52
CA LEU A 65 1.33 -4.23 5.10
C LEU A 65 0.89 -4.16 6.57
N GLU A 66 -0.18 -4.87 6.92
CA GLU A 66 -0.75 -4.89 8.27
C GLU A 66 0.23 -5.44 9.31
N GLU A 67 0.90 -6.56 9.00
CA GLU A 67 1.86 -7.22 9.87
C GLU A 67 3.13 -6.35 10.02
N VAL A 68 3.69 -5.88 8.91
CA VAL A 68 4.96 -5.15 8.89
C VAL A 68 4.88 -3.78 9.55
N LEU A 69 3.77 -3.06 9.35
CA LEU A 69 3.56 -1.75 9.97
C LEU A 69 2.90 -1.85 11.36
N GLY A 70 2.58 -3.05 11.82
CA GLY A 70 1.83 -3.25 13.08
C GLY A 70 0.49 -2.52 13.08
N LEU A 71 -0.11 -2.32 11.90
CA LEU A 71 -1.37 -1.59 11.73
C LEU A 71 -2.60 -2.43 12.09
N ALA A 72 -2.40 -3.61 12.69
CA ALA A 72 -3.45 -4.51 13.12
C ALA A 72 -4.55 -3.72 13.87
N VAL A 73 -5.64 -3.43 13.17
CA VAL A 73 -6.90 -3.03 13.80
C VAL A 73 -7.44 -4.31 14.41
N SER A 74 -6.88 -4.69 15.55
CA SER A 74 -7.30 -5.90 16.24
C SER A 74 -8.77 -5.76 16.62
N GLY A 75 -9.61 -6.68 16.17
CA GLY A 75 -11.00 -6.79 16.65
C GLY A 75 -11.10 -7.12 18.14
N VAL A 76 -9.99 -7.51 18.77
CA VAL A 76 -9.84 -7.64 20.22
C VAL A 76 -9.92 -6.25 20.84
N GLY A 77 -10.94 -6.02 21.67
CA GLY A 77 -11.23 -4.71 22.27
C GLY A 77 -12.29 -3.89 21.55
N LYS A 78 -12.82 -4.34 20.40
CA LYS A 78 -14.05 -3.75 19.85
C LYS A 78 -15.23 -4.16 20.72
N LEU A 79 -16.09 -3.20 21.04
CA LEU A 79 -17.28 -3.40 21.87
C LEU A 79 -18.09 -4.62 21.42
N ALA A 80 -18.26 -4.83 20.11
CA ALA A 80 -18.98 -5.97 19.55
C ALA A 80 -18.41 -7.34 19.99
N THR A 81 -17.08 -7.49 20.05
CA THR A 81 -16.40 -8.72 20.48
C THR A 81 -16.56 -8.94 21.99
N THR A 82 -16.42 -7.88 22.80
CA THR A 82 -16.61 -7.94 24.26
C THR A 82 -18.06 -8.26 24.65
N TRP A 83 -19.05 -7.68 23.95
CA TRP A 83 -20.46 -7.99 24.17
C TRP A 83 -20.81 -9.43 23.80
N SER A 84 -20.18 -10.00 22.77
CA SER A 84 -20.36 -11.42 22.43
C SER A 84 -19.82 -12.37 23.50
N GLN A 85 -18.78 -11.97 24.24
CA GLN A 85 -18.19 -12.77 25.31
C GLN A 85 -18.97 -12.68 26.63
N ILE A 86 -19.62 -11.55 26.89
CA ILE A 86 -20.44 -11.34 28.11
C ILE A 86 -21.79 -12.08 28.02
N LYS A 87 -22.37 -12.21 26.82
CA LYS A 87 -23.70 -12.81 26.62
C LYS A 87 -23.72 -14.36 26.61
N ARG A 88 -22.72 -15.03 27.17
CA ARG A 88 -22.75 -16.50 27.33
C ARG A 88 -23.69 -16.93 28.45
#